data_AF-A0A7C8LS31-F1
#
_entry.id   AF-A0A7C8LS31-F1
#
_cell.length_a   1.000
_cell.length_b   1.000
_cell.length_c   1.000
_cell.angle_alpha   90.00
_cell.angle_beta   90.00
_cell.angle_gamma   90.00
#
_symmetry.space_group_name_H-M   'P 1'
#
loop_
_entity.id
_entity.type
_entity.pdbx_description
1 polymer ?
#
loop_
_entity_poly.entity_id
_entity_poly.type
_entity_poly.pdbx_seq_one_letter_code
_entity_poly.pdbx_strand_id
1 'polypeptide(L)' 'ALEAAKVGITAAEESYRVRREQFRAGAAVATDVVYAEADLRRARLELVNAAIDIRIARARLNRALERS' A
#
# COMPACT_ATOMS: atom_id res chain seq x y z
N ALA A 1 7.83 7.43 5.11
CA ALA A 1 6.42 6.98 5.08
C ALA A 1 5.91 6.82 3.65
N LEU A 2 5.76 7.90 2.87
CA LEU A 2 5.22 7.82 1.50
C LEU A 2 6.02 6.92 0.56
N GLU A 3 7.35 7.07 0.52
CA GLU A 3 8.19 6.22 -0.34
C GLU A 3 8.16 4.75 0.10
N ALA A 4 8.16 4.48 1.41
CA ALA A 4 8.00 3.12 1.92
C ALA A 4 6.66 2.50 1.51
N ALA A 5 5.56 3.28 1.54
CA ALA A 5 4.25 2.82 1.09
C ALA A 5 4.21 2.53 -0.42
N LYS A 6 4.92 3.32 -1.24
CA LYS A 6 5.06 3.04 -2.68
C LYS A 6 5.81 1.73 -2.95
N VAL A 7 6.93 1.51 -2.26
CA VAL A 7 7.68 0.25 -2.34
C VAL A 7 6.83 -0.93 -1.88
N GLY A 8 6.05 -0.76 -0.81
CA GLY A 8 5.13 -1.78 -0.31
C GLY A 8 4.08 -2.21 -1.34
N ILE A 9 3.54 -1.27 -2.12
CA ILE A 9 2.63 -1.60 -3.22
C ILE A 9 3.32 -2.46 -4.28
N THR A 10 4.51 -2.07 -4.74
CA THR A 10 5.24 -2.85 -5.76
C THR A 10 5.49 -4.29 -5.30
N ALA A 11 5.89 -4.48 -4.04
CA ALA A 11 6.08 -5.81 -3.47
C ALA A 11 4.77 -6.61 -3.38
N ALA A 12 3.67 -5.98 -2.96
CA ALA A 12 2.38 -6.63 -2.86
C ALA A 12 1.77 -6.97 -4.23
N GLU A 13 1.99 -6.14 -5.25
CA GLU A 13 1.57 -6.40 -6.63
C GLU A 13 2.28 -7.62 -7.20
N GLU A 14 3.59 -7.73 -6.97
CA GLU A 14 4.38 -8.87 -7.39
C GLU A 14 3.98 -10.16 -6.66
N SER A 15 3.77 -10.09 -5.35
CA SER A 15 3.27 -11.22 -4.56
C SER A 15 1.91 -11.73 -5.10
N TYR A 16 0.98 -10.81 -5.39
CA TYR A 16 -0.32 -11.16 -5.95
C TYR A 16 -0.21 -11.75 -7.36
N ARG A 17 0.72 -11.26 -8.20
CA ARG A 17 1.00 -11.83 -9.52
C ARG A 17 1.49 -13.28 -9.40
N VAL A 18 2.51 -13.51 -8.57
CA VAL A 18 3.09 -14.84 -8.33
C VAL A 18 2.06 -15.82 -7.78
N ARG A 19 1.24 -15.42 -6.79
CA ARG A 19 0.20 -16.31 -6.24
C ARG A 19 -0.87 -16.67 -7.26
N ARG A 20 -1.24 -15.75 -8.16
CA ARG A 20 -2.17 -16.06 -9.25
C ARG A 20 -1.58 -17.02 -10.28
N GLU A 21 -0.29 -16.89 -10.59
CA GLU A 21 0.40 -17.82 -11.50
C GLU A 21 0.51 -19.22 -10.89
N GLN A 22 0.91 -19.31 -9.61
CA GLN A 22 0.95 -20.58 -8.89
C GLN A 22 -0.43 -21.24 -8.81
N PHE A 23 -1.49 -20.47 -8.53
CA PHE A 23 -2.85 -21.00 -8.50
C PHE A 23 -3.27 -21.57 -9.86
N ARG A 24 -2.98 -20.84 -10.96
CA ARG A 24 -3.24 -21.32 -12.34
C ARG A 24 -2.47 -22.59 -12.68
N ALA A 25 -1.26 -22.73 -12.14
CA ALA A 25 -0.42 -23.92 -12.31
C ALA A 25 -0.80 -25.08 -11.35
N GLY A 26 -1.79 -24.90 -10.47
CA GLY A 26 -2.16 -25.90 -9.45
C GLY A 26 -1.19 -25.99 -8.27
N ALA A 27 -0.24 -25.06 -8.16
CA ALA A 27 0.78 -25.01 -7.11
C ALA A 27 0.39 -24.15 -5.90
N ALA A 28 -0.75 -23.47 -5.93
CA ALA A 28 -1.33 -22.72 -4.82
C ALA A 28 -2.85 -22.93 -4.76
N VAL A 29 -3.48 -22.57 -3.64
CA VAL A 29 -4.94 -22.69 -3.46
C VAL A 29 -5.62 -21.32 -3.57
N ALA A 30 -6.95 -21.31 -3.77
CA ALA A 30 -7.70 -20.07 -3.97
C ALA A 30 -7.55 -19.07 -2.80
N THR A 31 -7.43 -19.57 -1.56
CA THR A 31 -7.23 -18.74 -0.38
C THR A 31 -5.90 -17.98 -0.40
N ASP A 32 -4.83 -18.54 -0.99
CA ASP A 32 -3.56 -17.84 -1.14
C ASP A 32 -3.69 -16.60 -2.02
N VAL A 33 -4.47 -16.71 -3.10
CA VAL A 33 -4.75 -15.60 -4.01
C VAL A 33 -5.55 -14.52 -3.30
N VAL A 34 -6.57 -14.91 -2.53
CA VAL A 34 -7.40 -13.97 -1.75
C VAL A 34 -6.58 -13.22 -0.71
N TYR A 35 -5.67 -13.91 0.01
CA TYR A 35 -4.80 -13.25 0.97
C TYR A 35 -3.82 -12.28 0.31
N ALA A 36 -3.18 -12.67 -0.80
CA ALA A 36 -2.27 -11.78 -1.51
C ALA A 36 -3.00 -10.56 -2.10
N GLU A 37 -4.26 -10.74 -2.53
CA GLU A 37 -5.09 -9.61 -2.97
C GLU A 37 -5.47 -8.68 -1.81
N ALA A 38 -5.76 -9.24 -0.63
CA ALA A 38 -6.02 -8.46 0.58
C ALA A 38 -4.78 -7.66 1.03
N ASP A 39 -3.58 -8.25 0.93
CA ASP A 39 -2.31 -7.57 1.18
C ASP A 39 -2.09 -6.40 0.22
N LEU A 40 -2.34 -6.61 -1.07
CA LEU A 40 -2.27 -5.53 -2.06
C LEU A 40 -3.26 -4.40 -1.75
N ARG A 41 -4.48 -4.73 -1.35
CA ARG A 41 -5.46 -3.72 -0.93
C ARG A 41 -5.00 -2.96 0.31
N ARG A 42 -4.41 -3.62 1.30
CA ARG A 42 -3.82 -2.97 2.48
C ARG A 42 -2.70 -2.01 2.11
N ALA A 43 -1.74 -2.43 1.28
CA ALA A 43 -0.64 -1.58 0.85
C ALA A 43 -1.14 -0.31 0.12
N ARG A 44 -2.22 -0.42 -0.66
CA ARG A 44 -2.86 0.73 -1.30
C ARG A 44 -3.49 1.70 -0.28
N LEU A 45 -4.14 1.18 0.76
CA LEU A 45 -4.67 2.01 1.84
C LEU A 45 -3.55 2.73 2.61
N GLU A 46 -2.43 2.06 2.85
CA GLU A 46 -1.25 2.67 3.50
C GLU A 46 -0.69 3.85 2.69
N LEU A 47 -0.65 3.74 1.35
CA LEU A 47 -0.25 4.86 0.49
C LEU A 47 -1.21 6.06 0.63
N VAL A 48 -2.52 5.80 0.64
CA VAL A 48 -3.53 6.86 0.82
C VAL A 48 -3.34 7.55 2.17
N ASN A 49 -3.16 6.78 3.24
CA ASN A 49 -2.92 7.31 4.59
C ASN A 49 -1.64 8.16 4.63
N ALA A 50 -0.52 7.65 4.10
CA ALA A 50 0.74 8.39 4.07
C ALA A 50 0.62 9.71 3.29
N ALA A 51 -0.18 9.74 2.21
CA ALA A 51 -0.45 10.96 1.45
C ALA A 51 -1.35 11.95 2.20
N ILE A 52 -2.28 11.47 3.03
CA ILE A 52 -3.12 12.30 3.91
C ILE A 52 -2.25 12.91 5.01
N ASP A 53 -1.38 12.12 5.64
CA ASP A 53 -0.51 12.59 6.73
C ASP A 53 0.41 13.74 6.28
N ILE A 54 0.96 13.66 5.07
CA ILE A 54 1.76 14.75 4.48
C ILE A 54 0.93 16.03 4.32
N ARG A 55 -0.33 15.92 3.87
CA ARG A 55 -1.21 17.08 3.71
C ARG A 55 -1.55 17.71 5.06
N ILE A 56 -1.82 16.90 6.08
CA ILE A 56 -2.07 17.37 7.45
C ILE A 56 -0.82 18.06 8.01
N ALA A 57 0.36 17.45 7.85
CA ALA A 57 1.62 18.04 8.30
C ALA A 57 1.89 19.40 7.65
N ARG A 58 1.65 19.52 6.34
CA ARG A 58 1.78 20.79 5.62
C ARG A 58 0.80 21.85 6.10
N ALA A 59 -0.47 21.49 6.32
CA ALA A 59 -1.46 22.42 6.85
C ALA A 59 -1.09 22.93 8.25
N ARG A 60 -0.56 22.06 9.11
CA ARG A 60 -0.07 22.43 10.45
C ARG A 60 1.13 23.37 10.37
N LEU A 61 2.07 23.12 9.47
CA LEU A 61 3.23 24.00 9.25
C LEU A 61 2.80 25.39 8.81
N ASN A 62 1.94 25.50 7.79
CA ASN A 62 1.45 26.79 7.29
C ASN A 62 0.77 27.60 8.40
N ARG A 63 -0.10 26.96 9.20
CA ARG A 63 -0.77 27.61 10.33
C ARG A 63 0.20 28.08 11.41
N ALA A 64 1.31 27.37 11.62
CA ALA A 64 2.34 27.79 12.57
C ALA A 64 3.10 29.03 12.08
N LEU A 65 3.42 29.07 10.78
CA LEU A 65 4.08 30.21 10.14
C LEU A 65 3.20 31.46 10.06
N GLU A 66 1.88 31.30 9.91
CA GLU A 66 0.93 32.43 9.97
C GLU A 66 0.81 33.03 11.38
N ARG A 67 1.23 32.30 12.42
CA ARG A 67 1.15 32.71 13.84
C ARG A 67 2.46 33.24 14.40
N SER A 68 3.55 33.17 13.63
CA SER A 68 4.89 33.69 13.98
C SER A 68 5.10 35.06 13.35
#